data_AF-B9TMS4-F1
#
_entry.id   AF-B9TMS4-F1
#
_cell.length_a   1.000
_cell.length_b   1.000
_cell.length_c   1.000
_cell.angle_alpha   90.00
_cell.angle_beta   90.00
_cell.angle_gamma   90.00
#
_symmetry.space_group_name_H-M   'P 1'
#
loop_
_entity.id
_entity.type
_entity.pdbx_description
1 polymer ?
#
loop_
_entity_poly.entity_id
_entity_poly.type
_entity_poly.pdbx_seq_one_letter_code
_entity_poly.pdbx_strand_id
1 'polypeptide(L)'
;MFDEIILKMEAAIAVLIGLIHAGHPLCGTVSGKDSTCATILMLEAVRRVALANSTQPSHFISTANTTIENVSLGRHIETTLEEIEYFADSQALSVTTHVATPSLAAQFVVSTIGRGTLVRTPQNGVRNGKRIRACATDWKVIPQGRLRAALERNAAASGDREIVTVLGNRLAESAARGTAMLERGESAVAAVRDTRGALAVSPLRDWTTDDVWTMLTLFADEGQRPFPCAFSQRTIERLSDLYRAANDGMCGVVLGEDGQRAPCGSRMGCVFCCVAGERDSSLESM
;
A
#
# COMPACT_ATOMS: atom_id res chain seq x y z
N MET A 1 -13.72 10.88 -19.15
CA MET A 1 -12.49 10.49 -18.43
C MET A 1 -12.84 9.67 -17.19
N PHE A 2 -13.76 10.13 -16.33
CA PHE A 2 -14.16 9.38 -15.14
C PHE A 2 -14.91 8.06 -15.43
N ASP A 3 -15.64 7.95 -16.54
CA ASP A 3 -16.37 6.71 -16.88
C ASP A 3 -15.44 5.49 -17.05
N GLU A 4 -14.27 5.67 -17.67
CA GLU A 4 -13.32 4.57 -17.88
C GLU A 4 -12.72 4.08 -16.54
N ILE A 5 -12.34 5.01 -15.65
CA ILE A 5 -11.80 4.62 -14.35
C ILE A 5 -12.87 3.96 -13.48
N ILE A 6 -14.12 4.40 -13.56
CA ILE A 6 -15.25 3.77 -12.84
C ILE A 6 -15.41 2.32 -13.31
N LEU A 7 -15.34 2.04 -14.62
CA LEU A 7 -15.40 0.66 -15.13
C LEU A 7 -14.25 -0.22 -14.61
N LYS A 8 -13.03 0.33 -14.55
CA LYS A 8 -11.87 -0.37 -13.97
C LYS A 8 -12.06 -0.63 -12.47
N MET A 9 -12.62 0.33 -11.74
CA MET A 9 -12.94 0.20 -10.31
C MET A 9 -13.98 -0.90 -10.07
N GLU A 10 -15.08 -0.90 -10.84
CA GLU A 10 -16.13 -1.92 -10.74
C GLU A 10 -15.60 -3.33 -11.02
N ALA A 11 -14.76 -3.49 -12.06
CA ALA A 11 -14.12 -4.77 -12.36
C ALA A 11 -13.25 -5.27 -11.20
N ALA A 12 -12.46 -4.39 -10.59
CA ALA A 12 -11.64 -4.73 -9.44
C ALA A 12 -12.48 -5.08 -8.20
N ILE A 13 -13.52 -4.29 -7.90
CA ILE A 13 -14.43 -4.52 -6.77
C ILE A 13 -15.15 -5.87 -6.93
N ALA A 14 -15.61 -6.21 -8.13
CA ALA A 14 -16.27 -7.48 -8.41
C ALA A 14 -15.38 -8.70 -8.10
N VAL A 15 -14.09 -8.63 -8.46
CA VAL A 15 -13.12 -9.68 -8.13
C VAL A 15 -12.95 -9.81 -6.62
N LEU A 16 -12.81 -8.69 -5.90
CA LEU A 16 -12.65 -8.69 -4.45
C LEU A 16 -13.89 -9.24 -3.75
N ILE A 17 -15.10 -8.87 -4.18
CA ILE A 17 -16.37 -9.46 -3.69
C ILE A 17 -16.38 -10.97 -3.88
N GLY A 18 -15.96 -11.46 -5.06
CA GLY A 18 -15.86 -12.89 -5.34
C GLY A 18 -14.96 -13.63 -4.35
N LEU A 19 -13.82 -13.03 -3.96
CA LEU A 19 -12.92 -13.59 -2.95
C LEU A 19 -13.56 -13.60 -1.55
N ILE A 20 -14.27 -12.54 -1.18
CA ILE A 20 -14.99 -12.45 0.10
C ILE A 20 -16.07 -13.54 0.17
N HIS A 21 -16.89 -13.71 -0.87
CA HIS A 21 -17.90 -14.77 -0.95
C HIS A 21 -17.31 -16.18 -0.94
N ALA A 22 -16.08 -16.35 -1.43
CA ALA A 22 -15.35 -17.61 -1.31
C ALA A 22 -14.83 -17.87 0.12
N GLY A 23 -15.07 -16.95 1.06
CA GLY A 23 -14.69 -17.07 2.47
C GLY A 23 -13.28 -16.58 2.79
N HIS A 24 -12.64 -15.84 1.87
CA HIS A 24 -11.30 -15.31 2.10
C HIS A 24 -11.35 -13.94 2.79
N PRO A 25 -10.69 -13.79 3.96
CA PRO A 25 -10.34 -12.49 4.47
C PRO A 25 -9.49 -11.73 3.45
N LEU A 26 -9.64 -10.41 3.43
CA LEU A 26 -8.82 -9.53 2.59
C LEU A 26 -7.88 -8.75 3.50
N CYS A 27 -6.62 -8.63 3.09
CA CYS A 27 -5.62 -7.83 3.79
C CYS A 27 -5.01 -6.78 2.87
N GLY A 28 -5.41 -5.52 3.07
CA GLY A 28 -4.90 -4.36 2.35
C GLY A 28 -3.67 -3.75 3.02
N THR A 29 -3.03 -2.82 2.31
CA THR A 29 -1.93 -2.02 2.86
C THR A 29 -2.12 -0.57 2.47
N VAL A 30 -1.62 0.35 3.29
CA VAL A 30 -1.71 1.79 2.99
C VAL A 30 -0.40 2.50 3.32
N SER A 31 0.24 3.03 2.29
CA SER A 31 1.52 3.75 2.40
C SER A 31 1.87 4.67 1.22
N GLY A 32 1.10 4.62 0.13
CA GLY A 32 1.32 5.41 -1.08
C GLY A 32 0.17 5.29 -2.06
N LYS A 33 0.23 6.03 -3.17
CA LYS A 33 -0.90 6.25 -4.11
C LYS A 33 -1.60 4.96 -4.57
N ASP A 34 -0.82 3.95 -4.98
CA ASP A 34 -1.39 2.73 -5.55
C ASP A 34 -2.02 1.86 -4.44
N SER A 35 -1.37 1.78 -3.28
CA SER A 35 -1.91 1.05 -2.11
C SER A 35 -3.17 1.71 -1.53
N THR A 36 -3.24 3.04 -1.58
CA THR A 36 -4.45 3.80 -1.21
C THR A 36 -5.60 3.45 -2.15
N CYS A 37 -5.39 3.48 -3.47
CA CYS A 37 -6.42 3.08 -4.44
C CYS A 37 -6.89 1.63 -4.21
N ALA A 38 -5.95 0.69 -4.03
CA ALA A 38 -6.30 -0.70 -3.75
C ALA A 38 -7.11 -0.86 -2.45
N THR A 39 -6.80 -0.06 -1.42
CA THR A 39 -7.55 -0.05 -0.15
C THR A 39 -8.95 0.53 -0.32
N ILE A 40 -9.13 1.60 -1.10
CA ILE A 40 -10.47 2.14 -1.42
C ILE A 40 -11.35 1.04 -2.06
N LEU A 41 -10.82 0.34 -3.06
CA LEU A 41 -11.53 -0.74 -3.75
C LEU A 41 -11.86 -1.91 -2.81
N MET A 42 -10.93 -2.27 -1.93
CA MET A 42 -11.14 -3.32 -0.94
C MET A 42 -12.23 -2.96 0.07
N LEU A 43 -12.19 -1.75 0.66
CA LEU A 43 -13.20 -1.31 1.62
C LEU A 43 -14.59 -1.23 0.99
N GLU A 44 -14.68 -0.80 -0.26
CA GLU A 44 -15.95 -0.79 -0.99
C GLU A 44 -16.48 -2.21 -1.25
N ALA A 45 -15.63 -3.16 -1.59
CA ALA A 45 -16.03 -4.56 -1.73
C ALA A 45 -16.60 -5.12 -0.42
N VAL A 46 -15.91 -4.90 0.70
CA VAL A 46 -16.37 -5.30 2.05
C VAL A 46 -17.71 -4.64 2.40
N ARG A 47 -17.86 -3.35 2.12
CA ARG A 47 -19.10 -2.59 2.36
C ARG A 47 -20.27 -3.11 1.54
N ARG A 48 -20.08 -3.43 0.25
CA ARG A 48 -21.13 -3.99 -0.61
C ARG A 48 -21.59 -5.36 -0.13
N VAL A 49 -20.68 -6.21 0.33
CA VAL A 49 -21.03 -7.52 0.92
C VAL A 49 -21.79 -7.35 2.24
N ALA A 50 -21.39 -6.37 3.07
CA ALA A 50 -22.09 -6.03 4.32
C ALA A 50 -23.53 -5.57 4.05
N LEU A 51 -23.72 -4.66 3.10
CA LEU A 51 -25.05 -4.16 2.72
C LEU A 51 -25.96 -5.24 2.12
N ALA A 52 -25.39 -6.24 1.46
CA ALA A 52 -26.12 -7.40 0.97
C ALA A 52 -26.52 -8.38 2.10
N ASN A 53 -26.23 -8.07 3.38
CA ASN A 53 -26.43 -8.94 4.54
C ASN A 53 -25.82 -10.35 4.36
N SER A 54 -24.74 -10.43 3.60
CA SER A 54 -24.02 -11.69 3.36
C SER A 54 -22.97 -11.88 4.44
N THR A 55 -22.80 -13.12 4.91
CA THR A 55 -21.72 -13.47 5.83
C THR A 55 -20.37 -13.19 5.16
N GLN A 56 -19.47 -12.51 5.88
CA GLN A 56 -18.12 -12.26 5.43
C GLN A 56 -17.12 -12.43 6.59
N PRO A 57 -15.86 -12.79 6.29
CA PRO A 57 -14.80 -12.90 7.29
C PRO A 57 -14.42 -11.54 7.87
N SER A 58 -13.56 -11.55 8.90
CA SER A 58 -12.89 -10.32 9.34
C SER A 58 -11.78 -9.92 8.37
N HIS A 59 -11.74 -8.65 7.98
CA HIS A 59 -10.77 -8.09 7.05
C HIS A 59 -9.73 -7.24 7.79
N PHE A 60 -8.59 -7.01 7.13
CA PHE A 60 -7.43 -6.39 7.76
C PHE A 60 -6.81 -5.31 6.89
N ILE A 61 -6.36 -4.22 7.50
CA ILE A 61 -5.42 -3.29 6.88
C ILE A 61 -4.12 -3.39 7.67
N SER A 62 -3.01 -3.56 6.98
CA SER A 62 -1.70 -3.67 7.63
C SER A 62 -0.67 -2.73 7.02
N THR A 63 0.16 -2.12 7.87
CA THR A 63 1.29 -1.30 7.43
C THR A 63 2.52 -1.56 8.29
N ALA A 64 3.71 -1.24 7.77
CA ALA A 64 4.97 -1.41 8.49
C ALA A 64 5.47 -0.07 9.01
N ASN A 65 5.69 0.02 10.31
CA ASN A 65 6.37 1.17 10.93
C ASN A 65 7.84 0.83 11.13
N THR A 66 8.72 1.43 10.34
CA THR A 66 10.17 1.19 10.47
C THR A 66 10.83 1.96 11.62
N THR A 67 10.05 2.76 12.36
CA THR A 67 10.45 3.67 13.45
C THR A 67 11.38 4.81 13.03
N ILE A 68 11.68 4.94 11.74
CA ILE A 68 12.53 5.99 11.17
C ILE A 68 12.02 6.48 9.81
N GLU A 69 10.72 6.32 9.53
CA GLU A 69 10.09 6.89 8.34
C GLU A 69 10.23 8.42 8.34
N ASN A 70 10.18 9.03 7.16
CA ASN A 70 9.99 10.48 7.06
C ASN A 70 8.78 10.91 7.92
N VAL A 71 8.93 11.96 8.73
CA VAL A 71 7.90 12.37 9.71
C VAL A 71 6.58 12.73 9.04
N SER A 72 6.63 13.41 7.89
CA SER A 72 5.43 13.78 7.14
C SER A 72 4.71 12.54 6.58
N LEU A 73 5.47 11.55 6.11
CA LEU A 73 4.92 10.26 5.67
C LEU A 73 4.36 9.46 6.85
N GLY A 74 5.07 9.40 7.98
CA GLY A 74 4.63 8.71 9.18
C GLY A 74 3.28 9.25 9.68
N ARG A 75 3.17 10.58 9.81
CA ARG A 75 1.91 11.24 10.17
C ARG A 75 0.81 11.01 9.14
N HIS A 76 1.14 10.97 7.85
CA HIS A 76 0.16 10.63 6.82
C HIS A 76 -0.42 9.23 7.04
N ILE A 77 0.44 8.23 7.21
CA ILE A 77 0.04 6.85 7.45
C ILE A 77 -0.81 6.73 8.72
N GLU A 78 -0.40 7.38 9.83
CA GLU A 78 -1.17 7.39 11.09
C GLU A 78 -2.60 7.89 10.89
N THR A 79 -2.77 9.10 10.34
CA THR A 79 -4.10 9.65 10.05
C THR A 79 -4.91 8.75 9.11
N THR A 80 -4.26 8.15 8.12
CA THR A 80 -4.94 7.27 7.15
C THR A 80 -5.47 6.00 7.82
N LEU A 81 -4.77 5.46 8.83
CA LEU A 81 -5.29 4.33 9.62
C LEU A 81 -6.45 4.76 10.50
N GLU A 82 -6.35 5.92 11.17
CA GLU A 82 -7.45 6.48 11.99
C GLU A 82 -8.73 6.69 11.17
N GLU A 83 -8.60 7.22 9.94
CA GLU A 83 -9.72 7.40 9.01
C GLU A 83 -10.35 6.06 8.57
N ILE A 84 -9.53 5.02 8.37
CA ILE A 84 -10.03 3.67 8.05
C ILE A 84 -10.79 3.07 9.23
N GLU A 85 -10.26 3.18 10.45
CA GLU A 85 -10.92 2.70 11.67
C GLU A 85 -12.27 3.41 11.86
N TYR A 86 -12.27 4.74 11.79
CA TYR A 86 -13.50 5.53 11.89
C TYR A 86 -14.52 5.14 10.82
N PHE A 87 -14.08 4.97 9.57
CA PHE A 87 -14.96 4.55 8.48
C PHE A 87 -15.53 3.15 8.73
N ALA A 88 -14.70 2.20 9.13
CA ALA A 88 -15.12 0.84 9.44
C ALA A 88 -16.17 0.82 10.55
N ASP A 89 -15.95 1.55 11.64
CA ASP A 89 -16.90 1.65 12.75
C ASP A 89 -18.21 2.32 12.31
N SER A 90 -18.14 3.45 11.59
CA SER A 90 -19.33 4.20 11.13
C SER A 90 -20.21 3.41 10.16
N GLN A 91 -19.61 2.48 9.41
CA GLN A 91 -20.28 1.63 8.43
C GLN A 91 -20.52 0.20 8.99
N ALA A 92 -20.20 -0.06 10.26
CA ALA A 92 -20.28 -1.38 10.91
C ALA A 92 -19.58 -2.49 10.12
N LEU A 93 -18.40 -2.21 9.56
CA LEU A 93 -17.61 -3.15 8.78
C LEU A 93 -16.67 -3.95 9.70
N SER A 94 -16.54 -5.25 9.43
CA SER A 94 -15.56 -6.11 10.12
C SER A 94 -14.14 -5.89 9.57
N VAL A 95 -13.60 -4.69 9.71
CA VAL A 95 -12.25 -4.32 9.25
C VAL A 95 -11.44 -3.84 10.46
N THR A 96 -10.21 -4.34 10.61
CA THR A 96 -9.28 -3.86 11.65
C THR A 96 -7.93 -3.46 11.05
N THR A 97 -7.32 -2.44 11.62
CA THR A 97 -6.00 -1.91 11.24
C THR A 97 -4.91 -2.50 12.13
N HIS A 98 -3.72 -2.72 11.56
CA HIS A 98 -2.58 -3.32 12.26
C HIS A 98 -1.27 -2.70 11.83
N VAL A 99 -0.42 -2.37 12.81
CA VAL A 99 0.91 -1.81 12.56
C VAL A 99 1.98 -2.84 12.93
N ALA A 100 2.74 -3.27 11.93
CA ALA A 100 3.87 -4.15 12.11
C ALA A 100 5.13 -3.34 12.45
N THR A 101 5.65 -3.51 13.66
CA THR A 101 6.84 -2.80 14.15
C THR A 101 7.99 -3.78 14.38
N PRO A 102 9.24 -3.47 13.99
CA PRO A 102 10.39 -4.29 14.32
C PRO A 102 10.58 -4.38 15.83
N SER A 103 11.09 -5.53 16.29
CA SER A 103 11.48 -5.72 17.69
C SER A 103 12.47 -4.64 18.11
N LEU A 104 12.43 -4.21 19.38
CA LEU A 104 13.29 -3.16 19.91
C LEU A 104 14.77 -3.33 19.50
N ALA A 105 15.32 -4.54 19.63
CA ALA A 105 16.70 -4.83 19.24
C ALA A 105 17.01 -4.55 17.76
N ALA A 106 16.04 -4.72 16.86
CA ALA A 106 16.19 -4.54 15.43
C ALA A 106 15.99 -3.09 14.97
N GLN A 107 15.36 -2.23 15.78
CA GLN A 107 15.13 -0.82 15.46
C GLN A 107 16.46 -0.10 15.21
N PHE A 108 16.47 0.86 14.27
CA PHE A 108 17.68 1.56 13.86
C PHE A 108 18.42 2.22 15.03
N VAL A 109 17.69 2.96 15.88
CA VAL A 109 18.26 3.65 17.04
C VAL A 109 18.94 2.66 18.00
N VAL A 110 18.34 1.51 18.25
CA VAL A 110 18.91 0.51 19.17
C VAL A 110 20.05 -0.28 18.53
N SER A 111 19.86 -0.77 17.31
CA SER A 111 20.87 -1.58 16.61
C SER A 111 22.09 -0.77 16.19
N THR A 112 21.87 0.38 15.55
CA THR A 112 22.93 1.16 14.92
C THR A 112 23.54 2.15 15.91
N ILE A 113 22.72 3.01 16.53
CA ILE A 113 23.24 4.04 17.45
C ILE A 113 23.63 3.41 18.79
N GLY A 114 22.75 2.58 19.37
CA GLY A 114 22.97 1.98 20.68
C GLY A 114 24.06 0.88 20.69
N ARG A 115 23.91 -0.15 19.85
CA ARG A 115 24.85 -1.28 19.78
C ARG A 115 26.07 -1.04 18.88
N GLY A 116 26.06 0.00 18.05
CA GLY A 116 27.18 0.31 17.16
C GLY A 116 27.26 -0.55 15.89
N THR A 117 26.15 -1.14 15.42
CA THR A 117 26.17 -1.80 14.10
C THR A 117 26.36 -0.79 12.99
N LEU A 118 27.08 -1.15 11.93
CA LEU A 118 27.26 -0.26 10.77
C LEU A 118 25.91 0.09 10.13
N VAL A 119 25.77 1.35 9.70
CA VAL A 119 24.67 1.79 8.84
C VAL A 119 24.67 1.00 7.53
N ARG A 120 23.49 0.79 6.94
CA ARG A 120 23.38 0.03 5.69
C ARG A 120 23.57 0.94 4.49
N THR A 121 24.53 0.62 3.65
CA THR A 121 24.89 1.38 2.44
C THR A 121 24.80 0.48 1.21
N PRO A 122 24.81 1.03 -0.03
CA PRO A 122 24.90 0.22 -1.23
C PRO A 122 26.11 -0.72 -1.26
N GLN A 123 27.21 -0.35 -0.59
CA GLN A 123 28.47 -1.09 -0.59
C GLN A 123 28.46 -2.27 0.38
N ASN A 124 27.94 -2.09 1.60
CA ASN A 124 27.88 -3.16 2.59
C ASN A 124 26.58 -4.00 2.51
N GLY A 125 25.62 -3.56 1.70
CA GLY A 125 24.38 -4.27 1.39
C GLY A 125 24.48 -5.14 0.13
N VAL A 126 25.57 -5.85 -0.12
CA VAL A 126 25.71 -6.76 -1.27
C VAL A 126 25.90 -8.19 -0.78
N ARG A 127 25.10 -9.13 -1.29
CA ARG A 127 25.26 -10.57 -1.05
C ARG A 127 25.16 -11.31 -2.38
N ASN A 128 26.15 -12.14 -2.68
CA ASN A 128 26.24 -12.91 -3.94
C ASN A 128 26.10 -12.01 -5.18
N GLY A 129 26.76 -10.85 -5.20
CA GLY A 129 26.71 -9.89 -6.30
C GLY A 129 25.39 -9.14 -6.46
N LYS A 130 24.39 -9.38 -5.60
CA LYS A 130 23.10 -8.67 -5.61
C LYS A 130 23.01 -7.70 -4.44
N ARG A 131 22.57 -6.46 -4.72
CA ARG A 131 22.23 -5.49 -3.67
C ARG A 131 21.04 -6.02 -2.88
N ILE A 132 21.24 -6.27 -1.58
CA ILE A 132 20.23 -6.68 -0.62
C ILE A 132 19.79 -5.47 0.20
N ARG A 133 18.48 -5.18 0.20
CA ARG A 133 17.89 -4.19 1.09
C ARG A 133 17.55 -4.84 2.43
N ALA A 134 18.59 -5.18 3.20
CA ALA A 134 18.41 -5.89 4.45
C ALA A 134 17.61 -5.06 5.49
N CYS A 135 17.62 -3.72 5.41
CA CYS A 135 16.70 -2.86 6.18
C CYS A 135 15.22 -3.16 5.87
N ALA A 136 14.87 -3.37 4.59
CA ALA A 136 13.52 -3.73 4.21
C ALA A 136 13.14 -5.11 4.75
N THR A 137 14.07 -6.06 4.77
CA THR A 137 13.85 -7.37 5.39
C THR A 137 13.59 -7.24 6.89
N ASP A 138 14.47 -6.57 7.61
CA ASP A 138 14.44 -6.53 9.07
C ASP A 138 13.33 -5.65 9.64
N TRP A 139 13.01 -4.55 8.94
CA TRP A 139 12.05 -3.55 9.43
C TRP A 139 10.68 -3.64 8.76
N LYS A 140 10.54 -4.29 7.59
CA LYS A 140 9.25 -4.48 6.91
C LYS A 140 8.87 -5.94 6.78
N VAL A 141 9.68 -6.78 6.13
CA VAL A 141 9.29 -8.17 5.80
C VAL A 141 9.13 -9.06 7.04
N ILE A 142 10.09 -9.06 7.97
CA ILE A 142 10.04 -9.90 9.17
C ILE A 142 8.89 -9.48 10.09
N PRO A 143 8.72 -8.18 10.44
CA PRO A 143 7.59 -7.75 11.29
C PRO A 143 6.24 -8.06 10.65
N GLN A 144 6.09 -7.78 9.35
CA GLN A 144 4.86 -8.10 8.61
C GLN A 144 4.59 -9.60 8.57
N GLY A 145 5.62 -10.44 8.41
CA GLY A 145 5.46 -11.90 8.45
C GLY A 145 4.95 -12.41 9.81
N ARG A 146 5.43 -11.83 10.92
CA ARG A 146 4.95 -12.17 12.27
C ARG A 146 3.50 -11.76 12.46
N LEU A 147 3.14 -10.54 12.07
CA LEU A 147 1.77 -10.03 12.11
C LEU A 147 0.85 -10.91 11.25
N ARG A 148 1.23 -11.15 10.00
CA ARG A 148 0.52 -12.01 9.04
C ARG A 148 0.23 -13.39 9.61
N ALA A 149 1.22 -14.03 10.25
CA ALA A 149 1.04 -15.34 10.87
C ALA A 149 0.08 -15.30 12.08
N ALA A 150 0.04 -14.20 12.84
CA ALA A 150 -0.95 -14.02 13.91
C ALA A 150 -2.36 -13.86 13.34
N LEU A 151 -2.52 -13.05 12.30
CA LEU A 151 -3.81 -12.87 11.62
C LEU A 151 -4.32 -14.15 10.98
N GLU A 152 -3.46 -14.97 10.35
CA GLU A 152 -3.85 -16.29 9.84
C GLU A 152 -4.39 -17.22 10.91
N ARG A 153 -3.74 -17.26 12.08
CA ARG A 153 -4.22 -18.09 13.19
C ARG A 153 -5.60 -17.65 13.65
N ASN A 154 -5.86 -16.34 13.68
CA ASN A 154 -7.16 -15.80 14.06
C ASN A 154 -8.23 -16.14 13.01
N ALA A 155 -7.93 -15.95 11.71
CA ALA A 155 -8.82 -16.32 10.61
C ALA A 155 -9.18 -17.81 10.66
N ALA A 156 -8.18 -18.68 10.79
CA ALA A 156 -8.38 -20.12 10.89
C ALA A 156 -9.21 -20.53 12.12
N ALA A 157 -9.02 -19.87 13.27
CA ALA A 157 -9.79 -20.12 14.49
C ALA A 157 -11.27 -19.71 14.34
N SER A 158 -11.56 -18.70 13.51
CA SER A 158 -12.92 -18.27 13.17
C SER A 158 -13.57 -19.12 12.07
N GLY A 159 -12.86 -20.09 11.50
CA GLY A 159 -13.34 -20.91 10.37
C GLY A 159 -13.23 -20.23 9.01
N ASP A 160 -12.56 -19.08 8.93
CA ASP A 160 -12.31 -18.38 7.67
C ASP A 160 -11.24 -19.10 6.85
N ARG A 161 -11.22 -18.85 5.53
CA ARG A 161 -10.11 -19.32 4.68
C ARG A 161 -8.85 -18.49 4.93
N GLU A 162 -7.75 -18.91 4.34
CA GLU A 162 -6.51 -18.13 4.37
C GLU A 162 -6.71 -16.73 3.80
N ILE A 163 -5.97 -15.77 4.34
CA ILE A 163 -6.10 -14.36 3.99
C ILE A 163 -5.50 -14.10 2.60
N VAL A 164 -6.19 -13.32 1.76
CA VAL A 164 -5.67 -12.83 0.49
C VAL A 164 -5.13 -11.42 0.66
N THR A 165 -3.84 -11.22 0.34
CA THR A 165 -3.23 -9.89 0.33
C THR A 165 -3.64 -9.11 -0.92
N VAL A 166 -4.21 -7.92 -0.73
CA VAL A 166 -4.60 -7.02 -1.82
C VAL A 166 -3.44 -6.05 -2.09
N LEU A 167 -2.82 -6.18 -3.26
CA LEU A 167 -1.62 -5.44 -3.64
C LEU A 167 -1.95 -4.33 -4.65
N GLY A 168 -1.41 -3.13 -4.42
CA GLY A 168 -1.45 -2.02 -5.37
C GLY A 168 -0.39 -2.11 -6.48
N ASN A 169 0.02 -3.32 -6.89
CA ASN A 169 1.07 -3.50 -7.90
C ASN A 169 0.53 -3.24 -9.31
N ARG A 170 1.37 -2.64 -10.17
CA ARG A 170 1.05 -2.35 -11.58
C ARG A 170 2.20 -2.72 -12.51
N LEU A 171 1.89 -3.29 -13.66
CA LEU A 171 2.88 -3.62 -14.69
C LEU A 171 3.58 -2.36 -15.21
N ALA A 172 2.81 -1.27 -15.35
CA ALA A 172 3.28 0.02 -15.83
C ALA A 172 4.06 0.85 -14.78
N GLU A 173 4.36 0.31 -13.59
CA GLU A 173 5.14 1.05 -12.59
C GLU A 173 6.62 1.19 -12.99
N SER A 174 7.23 0.11 -13.49
CA SER A 174 8.55 0.11 -14.13
C SER A 174 8.81 -1.19 -14.87
N ALA A 175 9.71 -1.18 -15.87
CA ALA A 175 10.06 -2.39 -16.63
C ALA A 175 10.54 -3.55 -15.74
N ALA A 176 11.36 -3.25 -14.73
CA ALA A 176 11.85 -4.24 -13.78
C ALA A 176 10.72 -4.81 -12.89
N ARG A 177 9.76 -3.98 -12.45
CA ARG A 177 8.62 -4.45 -11.67
C ARG A 177 7.65 -5.25 -12.51
N GLY A 178 7.35 -4.80 -13.72
CA GLY A 178 6.49 -5.51 -14.66
C GLY A 178 7.02 -6.92 -14.96
N THR A 179 8.32 -7.04 -15.27
CA THR A 179 8.97 -8.35 -15.48
C THR A 179 8.82 -9.24 -14.26
N ALA A 180 9.13 -8.72 -13.07
CA ALA A 180 9.04 -9.51 -11.84
C ALA A 180 7.59 -9.91 -11.46
N MET A 181 6.60 -9.08 -11.80
CA MET A 181 5.17 -9.39 -11.61
C MET A 181 4.73 -10.52 -12.56
N LEU A 182 5.16 -10.48 -13.82
CA LEU A 182 4.88 -11.51 -14.81
C LEU A 182 5.50 -12.86 -14.41
N GLU A 183 6.76 -12.85 -13.95
CA GLU A 183 7.43 -14.04 -13.43
C GLU A 183 6.72 -14.66 -12.22
N ARG A 184 6.13 -13.82 -11.36
CA ARG A 184 5.31 -14.27 -10.21
C ARG A 184 3.90 -14.71 -10.60
N GLY A 185 3.48 -14.48 -11.84
CA GLY A 185 2.12 -14.76 -12.29
C GLY A 185 1.07 -13.87 -11.61
N GLU A 186 1.41 -12.65 -11.20
CA GLU A 186 0.46 -11.74 -10.56
C GLU A 186 -0.76 -11.49 -11.46
N SER A 187 -1.95 -11.49 -10.86
CA SER A 187 -3.24 -11.40 -11.55
C SER A 187 -4.15 -10.36 -10.92
N ALA A 188 -4.94 -9.68 -11.78
CA ALA A 188 -6.00 -8.77 -11.36
C ALA A 188 -7.32 -9.50 -11.07
N VAL A 189 -7.52 -10.70 -11.62
CA VAL A 189 -8.82 -11.40 -11.66
C VAL A 189 -8.86 -12.66 -10.80
N ALA A 190 -7.70 -13.13 -10.31
CA ALA A 190 -7.60 -14.31 -9.47
C ALA A 190 -6.51 -14.12 -8.41
N ALA A 191 -6.74 -14.67 -7.21
CA ALA A 191 -5.69 -14.76 -6.20
C ALA A 191 -4.65 -15.80 -6.63
N VAL A 192 -3.38 -15.43 -6.51
CA VAL A 192 -2.23 -16.28 -6.87
C VAL A 192 -1.31 -16.47 -5.67
N ARG A 193 -0.68 -17.64 -5.57
CA ARG A 193 0.29 -17.93 -4.51
C ARG A 193 1.65 -17.38 -4.88
N ASP A 194 2.27 -16.65 -3.95
CA ASP A 194 3.69 -16.31 -4.06
C ASP A 194 4.59 -17.53 -3.77
N THR A 195 5.91 -17.37 -3.95
CA THR A 195 6.89 -18.43 -3.69
C THR A 195 6.97 -18.87 -2.23
N ARG A 196 6.33 -18.13 -1.30
CA ARG A 196 6.22 -18.45 0.12
C ARG A 196 4.86 -19.04 0.47
N GLY A 197 4.00 -19.28 -0.53
CA GLY A 197 2.67 -19.87 -0.39
C GLY A 197 1.57 -18.87 -0.03
N ALA A 198 1.87 -17.58 0.16
CA ALA A 198 0.86 -16.60 0.53
C ALA A 198 0.00 -16.21 -0.67
N LEU A 199 -1.33 -16.14 -0.49
CA LEU A 199 -2.24 -15.67 -1.52
C LEU A 199 -2.20 -14.15 -1.65
N ALA A 200 -2.16 -13.67 -2.90
CA ALA A 200 -2.26 -12.27 -3.22
C ALA A 200 -3.06 -12.02 -4.51
N VAL A 201 -3.71 -10.86 -4.59
CA VAL A 201 -4.38 -10.36 -5.80
C VAL A 201 -3.93 -8.93 -6.05
N SER A 202 -3.73 -8.56 -7.30
CA SER A 202 -3.26 -7.23 -7.71
C SER A 202 -4.32 -6.55 -8.58
N PRO A 203 -5.39 -5.98 -7.97
CA PRO A 203 -6.51 -5.40 -8.74
C PRO A 203 -6.08 -4.27 -9.68
N LEU A 204 -4.97 -3.60 -9.39
CA LEU A 204 -4.44 -2.50 -10.22
C LEU A 204 -3.44 -2.97 -11.29
N ARG A 205 -3.22 -4.27 -11.48
CA ARG A 205 -2.16 -4.84 -12.33
C ARG A 205 -2.01 -4.13 -13.68
N ASP A 206 -3.12 -3.92 -14.36
CA ASP A 206 -3.19 -3.38 -15.71
C ASP A 206 -3.50 -1.87 -15.75
N TRP A 207 -3.45 -1.19 -14.60
CA TRP A 207 -3.67 0.26 -14.49
C TRP A 207 -2.40 1.05 -14.84
N THR A 208 -2.62 2.18 -15.51
CA THR A 208 -1.58 3.19 -15.76
C THR A 208 -1.38 4.07 -14.54
N THR A 209 -0.35 4.94 -14.57
CA THR A 209 -0.17 5.95 -13.53
C THR A 209 -1.28 7.00 -13.58
N ASP A 210 -1.79 7.30 -14.78
CA ASP A 210 -2.88 8.25 -14.97
C ASP A 210 -4.20 7.71 -14.42
N ASP A 211 -4.45 6.40 -14.55
CA ASP A 211 -5.62 5.76 -13.93
C ASP A 211 -5.64 5.96 -12.41
N VAL A 212 -4.49 5.74 -11.76
CA VAL A 212 -4.33 5.89 -10.31
C VAL A 212 -4.60 7.32 -9.86
N TRP A 213 -4.00 8.30 -10.54
CA TRP A 213 -4.23 9.70 -10.21
C TRP A 213 -5.65 10.16 -10.56
N THR A 214 -6.21 9.71 -11.69
CA THR A 214 -7.60 9.98 -12.07
C THR A 214 -8.55 9.49 -10.98
N MET A 215 -8.34 8.28 -10.44
CA MET A 215 -9.10 7.76 -9.32
C MET A 215 -8.93 8.64 -8.07
N LEU A 216 -7.70 8.96 -7.68
CA LEU A 216 -7.46 9.81 -6.50
C LEU A 216 -8.10 11.19 -6.64
N THR A 217 -8.04 11.82 -7.81
CA THR A 217 -8.72 13.09 -8.11
C THR A 217 -10.24 12.94 -7.99
N LEU A 218 -10.82 11.85 -8.51
CA LEU A 218 -12.25 11.56 -8.36
C LEU A 218 -12.66 11.44 -6.89
N PHE A 219 -11.81 10.85 -6.03
CA PHE A 219 -12.09 10.72 -4.60
C PHE A 219 -11.74 11.96 -3.77
N ALA A 220 -10.91 12.86 -4.29
CA ALA A 220 -10.63 14.14 -3.64
C ALA A 220 -11.84 15.09 -3.69
N ASP A 221 -12.68 15.00 -4.72
CA ASP A 221 -13.93 15.76 -4.82
C ASP A 221 -15.10 14.98 -4.18
N GLU A 222 -15.51 15.38 -2.98
CA GLU A 222 -16.61 14.71 -2.25
C GLU A 222 -17.93 14.66 -3.03
N GLY A 223 -18.19 15.65 -3.90
CA GLY A 223 -19.41 15.72 -4.69
C GLY A 223 -19.44 14.77 -5.89
N GLN A 224 -18.28 14.24 -6.30
CA GLN A 224 -18.14 13.36 -7.46
C GLN A 224 -17.84 11.90 -7.10
N ARG A 225 -17.69 11.59 -5.81
CA ARG A 225 -17.38 10.23 -5.34
C ARG A 225 -18.46 9.24 -5.82
N PRO A 226 -18.09 8.14 -6.51
CA PRO A 226 -19.06 7.14 -6.93
C PRO A 226 -19.62 6.32 -5.76
N PHE A 227 -18.91 6.31 -4.62
CA PHE A 227 -19.30 5.62 -3.39
C PHE A 227 -18.56 6.20 -2.16
N PRO A 228 -19.02 5.90 -0.92
CA PRO A 228 -18.37 6.37 0.30
C PRO A 228 -16.89 5.96 0.40
N CYS A 229 -16.04 6.87 0.84
CA CYS A 229 -14.60 6.64 0.97
C CYS A 229 -14.18 6.88 2.43
N ALA A 230 -13.28 6.04 2.94
CA ALA A 230 -12.70 6.23 4.26
C ALA A 230 -11.86 7.52 4.34
N PHE A 231 -11.21 7.90 3.23
CA PHE A 231 -10.24 8.99 3.23
C PHE A 231 -10.91 10.35 3.05
N SER A 232 -10.55 11.31 3.91
CA SER A 232 -10.97 12.69 3.74
C SER A 232 -10.34 13.31 2.48
N GLN A 233 -10.98 14.33 1.92
CA GLN A 233 -10.39 15.14 0.85
C GLN A 233 -8.97 15.58 1.23
N ARG A 234 -8.79 16.10 2.45
CA ARG A 234 -7.49 16.56 2.97
C ARG A 234 -6.43 15.47 3.00
N THR A 235 -6.79 14.22 3.32
CA THR A 235 -5.84 13.10 3.31
C THR A 235 -5.37 12.79 1.89
N ILE A 236 -6.26 12.81 0.90
CA ILE A 236 -5.92 12.59 -0.51
C ILE A 236 -5.10 13.75 -1.08
N GLU A 237 -5.43 14.99 -0.73
CA GLU A 237 -4.64 16.18 -1.09
C GLU A 237 -3.23 16.09 -0.49
N ARG A 238 -3.10 15.76 0.79
CA ARG A 238 -1.80 15.56 1.45
C ARG A 238 -0.98 14.45 0.80
N LEU A 239 -1.62 13.38 0.32
CA LEU A 239 -0.93 12.34 -0.45
C LEU A 239 -0.35 12.93 -1.74
N SER A 240 -1.15 13.69 -2.47
CA SER A 240 -0.70 14.41 -3.68
C SER A 240 0.46 15.36 -3.38
N ASP A 241 0.38 16.11 -2.27
CA ASP A 241 1.45 17.02 -1.82
C ASP A 241 2.74 16.29 -1.48
N LEU A 242 2.67 15.16 -0.78
CA LEU A 242 3.85 14.34 -0.48
C LEU A 242 4.54 13.88 -1.75
N TYR A 243 3.77 13.42 -2.75
CA TYR A 243 4.31 13.03 -4.04
C TYR A 243 4.84 14.22 -4.85
N ARG A 244 4.20 15.40 -4.76
CA ARG A 244 4.69 16.63 -5.39
C ARG A 244 6.01 17.09 -4.77
N ALA A 245 6.10 17.13 -3.45
CA ALA A 245 7.31 17.48 -2.72
C ALA A 245 8.44 16.52 -3.05
N ALA A 246 8.17 15.21 -3.12
CA ALA A 246 9.17 14.19 -3.47
C ALA A 246 9.69 14.24 -4.93
N ASN A 247 9.18 15.16 -5.77
CA ASN A 247 9.58 15.35 -7.17
C ASN A 247 9.96 16.82 -7.47
N ASP A 248 10.60 17.53 -6.53
CA ASP A 248 11.00 18.95 -6.70
C ASP A 248 9.83 19.88 -7.07
N GLY A 249 8.60 19.55 -6.68
CA GLY A 249 7.40 20.29 -7.07
C GLY A 249 6.89 19.99 -8.48
N MET A 250 7.63 19.22 -9.29
CA MET A 250 7.33 18.89 -10.68
C MET A 250 6.47 17.62 -10.79
N CYS A 251 5.32 17.58 -10.13
CA CYS A 251 4.35 16.49 -10.27
C CYS A 251 3.19 16.97 -11.16
N GLY A 252 3.12 16.49 -12.40
CA GLY A 252 2.15 16.92 -13.41
C GLY A 252 0.70 16.47 -13.19
N VAL A 253 0.29 16.22 -11.94
CA VAL A 253 -1.06 15.74 -11.58
C VAL A 253 -2.12 16.84 -11.72
N VAL A 254 -1.72 18.11 -11.80
CA VAL A 254 -2.65 19.20 -12.13
C VAL A 254 -2.94 19.16 -13.62
N LEU A 255 -4.16 18.71 -13.96
CA LEU A 255 -4.74 18.81 -15.30
C LEU A 255 -4.78 20.29 -15.72
N GLY A 256 -3.80 20.76 -16.50
CA GLY A 256 -3.88 22.10 -17.10
C GLY A 256 -2.60 22.80 -17.54
N GLU A 257 -1.40 22.36 -17.16
CA GLU A 257 -0.17 23.10 -17.51
C GLU A 257 0.76 22.37 -18.49
N ASP A 258 1.19 23.08 -19.53
CA ASP A 258 2.03 22.62 -20.67
C ASP A 258 3.54 22.61 -20.34
N GLY A 259 3.92 22.57 -19.06
CA GLY A 259 5.31 22.52 -18.60
C GLY A 259 5.95 21.13 -18.69
N GLN A 260 7.27 21.02 -18.45
CA GLN A 260 7.97 19.73 -18.35
C GLN A 260 7.35 18.88 -17.22
N ARG A 261 6.64 17.81 -17.57
CA ARG A 261 6.01 16.90 -16.60
C ARG A 261 6.96 15.76 -16.25
N ALA A 262 7.33 15.64 -14.97
CA ALA A 262 7.99 14.43 -14.47
C ALA A 262 6.92 13.42 -14.01
N PRO A 263 7.11 12.10 -14.25
CA PRO A 263 6.21 11.08 -13.73
C PRO A 263 6.17 11.12 -12.20
N CYS A 264 4.98 11.23 -11.61
CA CYS A 264 4.80 11.31 -10.16
C CYS A 264 4.91 9.91 -9.50
N GLY A 265 6.06 9.27 -9.70
CA GLY A 265 6.40 7.91 -9.26
C GLY A 265 7.45 7.86 -8.15
N SER A 266 7.86 9.01 -7.61
CA SER A 266 8.86 9.11 -6.55
C SER A 266 8.51 8.23 -5.35
N ARG A 267 9.56 7.69 -4.72
CA ARG A 267 9.47 6.79 -3.58
C ARG A 267 10.04 7.50 -2.37
N MET A 268 9.19 7.66 -1.37
CA MET A 268 9.56 8.26 -0.10
C MET A 268 10.14 7.19 0.81
N GLY A 269 11.20 7.54 1.54
CA GLY A 269 11.98 6.61 2.36
C GLY A 269 12.16 7.06 3.81
N CYS A 270 12.99 6.29 4.51
CA CYS A 270 13.37 6.57 5.90
C CYS A 270 14.30 7.79 5.99
N VAL A 271 14.23 8.55 7.09
CA VAL A 271 15.07 9.76 7.33
C VAL A 271 16.57 9.44 7.32
N PHE A 272 16.96 8.25 7.78
CA PHE A 272 18.36 7.80 7.82
C PHE A 272 18.69 6.80 6.70
N CYS A 273 18.10 6.97 5.52
CA CYS A 273 18.30 6.04 4.41
C CYS A 273 19.69 6.17 3.77
N CYS A 274 20.68 5.46 4.31
CA CYS A 274 22.01 5.40 3.70
C CYS A 274 22.08 4.47 2.47
N VAL A 275 20.98 3.80 2.09
CA VAL A 275 20.90 2.87 0.95
C VAL A 275 20.64 3.60 -0.38
N ALA A 276 20.13 4.83 -0.34
CA ALA A 276 19.88 5.62 -1.54
C ALA A 276 21.20 5.95 -2.30
N GLY A 277 22.33 5.99 -1.59
CA GLY A 277 23.64 6.28 -2.16
C GLY A 277 24.01 7.74 -1.93
N GLU A 278 24.57 8.39 -2.95
CA GLU A 278 25.08 9.76 -2.85
C GLU A 278 23.98 10.82 -2.77
N ARG A 279 22.80 10.54 -3.34
CA ARG A 279 21.65 11.46 -3.34
C ARG A 279 20.34 10.70 -3.16
N ASP A 280 19.46 11.26 -2.35
CA ASP A 280 18.08 10.83 -2.22
C ASP A 280 17.20 12.02 -2.63
N SER A 281 16.75 12.04 -3.88
CA SER A 281 15.97 13.16 -4.42
C SER A 281 14.70 13.41 -3.60
N SER A 282 14.05 12.37 -3.07
CA SER A 282 12.85 12.55 -2.26
C SER A 282 13.13 13.27 -0.94
N LEU A 283 14.30 13.06 -0.32
CA LEU A 283 14.68 13.74 0.91
C LEU A 283 15.33 15.10 0.65
N GLU A 284 15.98 15.30 -0.50
CA GLU A 284 16.54 16.60 -0.90
C GLU A 284 15.46 17.62 -1.25
N SER A 285 14.32 17.17 -1.78
CA SER A 285 13.21 18.03 -2.20
C SER A 285 12.18 18.37 -1.10
N MET A 286 12.23 17.74 0.08
CA MET A 286 11.26 17.90 1.19
C MET A 286 11.79 18.74 2.34
#